data_AF-A0A7X3MNM0-F1
#
_entry.id   AF-A0A7X3MNM0-F1
#
_cell.length_a   1.000
_cell.length_b   1.000
_cell.length_c   1.000
_cell.angle_alpha   90.00
_cell.angle_beta   90.00
_cell.angle_gamma   90.00
#
_symmetry.space_group_name_H-M   'P 1'
#
loop_
_entity.id
_entity.type
_entity.pdbx_description
1 polymer ?
#
loop_
_entity_poly.entity_id
_entity_poly.type
_entity_poly.pdbx_seq_one_letter_code
_entity_poly.pdbx_strand_id
1 'polypeptide(L)'
;MTQSSNRIFDEIARLATDAAGAAQGVRREVETVVRSQFERLIKDMDVATREEVEVLREMVLATRAENERLESRLKVLEEKLAQSGGPAGSSAS
;
A
#
# COMPACT_ATOMS: atom_id res chain seq x y z
N MET A 1 10.51 37.25 -59.69
CA MET A 1 11.11 36.09 -58.98
C MET A 1 10.48 36.01 -57.58
N THR A 2 9.34 35.34 -57.42
CA THR A 2 8.63 35.17 -56.13
C THR A 2 8.18 33.71 -55.89
N GLN A 3 8.47 32.81 -56.82
CA GLN A 3 7.96 31.44 -56.83
C GLN A 3 8.75 30.48 -55.93
N SER A 4 10.02 30.78 -55.61
CA SER A 4 10.87 29.95 -54.76
C SER A 4 10.53 30.06 -53.27
N SER A 5 10.21 31.28 -52.80
CA SER A 5 9.90 31.53 -51.39
C SER A 5 8.64 30.79 -50.94
N ASN A 6 7.58 30.78 -51.76
CA ASN A 6 6.33 30.08 -51.44
C ASN A 6 6.50 28.56 -51.30
N ARG A 7 7.48 27.97 -52.00
CA ARG A 7 7.67 26.52 -52.03
C ARG A 7 8.36 26.00 -50.75
N ILE A 8 9.33 26.77 -50.23
CA ILE A 8 9.98 26.46 -48.96
C ILE A 8 8.99 26.61 -47.79
N PHE A 9 8.14 27.64 -47.83
CA PHE A 9 7.09 27.81 -46.81
C PHE A 9 6.04 26.70 -46.85
N ASP A 10 5.66 26.21 -48.02
CA ASP A 10 4.73 25.07 -48.18
C ASP A 10 5.33 23.76 -47.66
N GLU A 11 6.61 23.50 -47.92
CA GLU A 11 7.33 22.34 -47.39
C GLU A 11 7.45 22.38 -45.86
N ILE A 12 7.69 23.56 -45.28
CA ILE A 12 7.69 23.75 -43.81
C ILE A 12 6.29 23.55 -43.22
N ALA A 13 5.25 24.06 -43.88
CA ALA A 13 3.86 23.89 -43.43
C ALA A 13 3.44 22.41 -43.47
N ARG A 14 3.86 21.68 -44.49
CA ARG A 14 3.64 20.24 -44.62
C ARG A 14 4.40 19.46 -43.56
N LEU A 15 5.69 19.76 -43.35
CA LEU A 15 6.50 19.17 -42.30
C LEU A 15 5.93 19.45 -40.90
N ALA A 16 5.45 20.67 -40.65
CA ALA A 16 4.82 21.04 -39.38
C ALA A 16 3.51 20.28 -39.15
N THR A 17 2.72 20.06 -40.21
CA THR A 17 1.47 19.27 -40.15
C THR A 17 1.77 17.79 -39.88
N ASP A 18 2.75 17.23 -40.58
CA ASP A 18 3.19 15.84 -40.40
C ASP A 18 3.78 15.63 -38.99
N ALA A 19 4.61 16.57 -38.52
CA ALA A 19 5.18 16.55 -37.17
C ALA A 19 4.11 16.72 -36.07
N ALA A 20 3.11 17.58 -36.29
CA ALA A 20 1.98 17.73 -35.37
C ALA A 20 1.15 16.44 -35.27
N GLY A 21 0.93 15.75 -36.38
CA GLY A 21 0.28 14.43 -36.42
C GLY A 21 1.08 13.35 -35.68
N ALA A 22 2.39 13.29 -35.90
CA ALA A 22 3.28 12.38 -35.18
C ALA A 22 3.32 12.67 -33.67
N ALA A 23 3.39 13.94 -33.27
CA ALA A 23 3.40 14.35 -31.86
C ALA A 23 2.10 13.96 -31.13
N GLN A 24 0.95 14.04 -31.80
CA GLN A 24 -0.33 13.58 -31.27
C GLN A 24 -0.35 12.05 -31.07
N GLY A 25 0.23 11.28 -32.00
CA GLY A 25 0.40 9.83 -31.88
C GLY A 25 1.30 9.45 -30.71
N VAL A 26 2.49 10.06 -30.64
CA VAL A 26 3.46 9.85 -29.55
C VAL A 26 2.84 10.20 -28.18
N ARG A 27 2.08 11.30 -28.08
CA ARG A 27 1.40 11.66 -26.83
C ARG A 27 0.48 10.55 -26.32
N ARG A 28 -0.30 9.93 -27.21
CA ARG A 28 -1.23 8.85 -26.86
C ARG A 28 -0.51 7.58 -26.43
N GLU A 29 0.60 7.27 -27.08
CA GLU A 29 1.46 6.14 -26.72
C GLU A 29 2.14 6.36 -25.36
N VAL A 30 2.68 7.56 -25.13
CA VAL A 30 3.28 7.93 -23.84
C VAL A 30 2.25 7.86 -22.72
N GLU A 31 1.04 8.37 -22.92
CA GLU A 31 -0.03 8.28 -21.92
C GLU A 31 -0.37 6.83 -21.56
N THR A 32 -0.43 5.95 -22.57
CA THR A 32 -0.69 4.52 -22.38
C THR A 32 0.45 3.84 -21.62
N VAL A 33 1.70 4.14 -21.99
CA VAL A 33 2.88 3.60 -21.32
C VAL A 33 2.94 4.09 -19.87
N VAL A 34 2.78 5.38 -19.63
CA VAL A 34 2.79 5.97 -18.28
C VAL A 34 1.71 5.33 -17.40
N ARG A 35 0.49 5.16 -17.91
CA ARG A 35 -0.58 4.47 -17.18
C ARG A 35 -0.19 3.03 -16.83
N SER A 36 0.36 2.28 -17.78
CA SER A 36 0.79 0.91 -17.56
C SER A 36 1.92 0.79 -16.52
N GLN A 37 2.84 1.77 -16.50
CA GLN A 37 3.93 1.82 -15.52
C GLN A 37 3.40 2.19 -14.13
N PHE A 38 2.42 3.08 -14.05
CA PHE A 38 1.78 3.45 -12.78
C PHE A 38 0.96 2.29 -12.18
N GLU A 39 0.22 1.56 -13.01
CA GLU A 39 -0.50 0.35 -12.57
C GLU A 39 0.46 -0.75 -12.08
N ARG A 40 1.60 -0.94 -12.75
CA ARG A 40 2.67 -1.83 -12.28
C ARG A 40 3.27 -1.36 -10.97
N LEU A 41 3.59 -0.07 -10.86
CA LEU A 41 4.15 0.50 -9.64
C LEU A 41 3.20 0.32 -8.44
N ILE A 42 1.91 0.57 -8.61
CA ILE A 42 0.92 0.34 -7.54
C ILE A 42 0.82 -1.14 -7.17
N LYS A 43 0.93 -2.04 -8.14
CA LYS A 43 0.91 -3.48 -7.91
C LYS A 43 2.18 -3.98 -7.21
N ASP A 44 3.32 -3.39 -7.54
CA ASP A 44 4.63 -3.75 -6.99
C ASP A 44 4.87 -3.10 -5.62
N MET A 45 4.22 -1.96 -5.36
CA MET A 45 4.06 -1.44 -4.02
C MET A 45 3.13 -2.42 -3.28
N ASP A 46 3.64 -3.07 -2.24
CA ASP A 46 2.91 -3.99 -1.36
C ASP A 46 1.83 -3.25 -0.55
N VAL A 47 0.86 -2.66 -1.24
CA VAL A 47 -0.19 -1.84 -0.67
C VAL A 47 -1.21 -2.79 -0.08
N ALA A 48 -1.24 -2.85 1.26
CA ALA A 48 -2.23 -3.60 2.00
C ALA A 48 -3.63 -3.25 1.49
N THR A 49 -4.38 -4.27 1.09
CA THR A 49 -5.75 -4.10 0.65
C THR A 49 -6.62 -3.68 1.84
N ARG A 50 -7.72 -2.98 1.55
CA ARG A 50 -8.65 -2.56 2.59
C ARG A 50 -9.19 -3.75 3.40
N GLU A 51 -9.37 -4.89 2.74
CA GLU A 51 -9.84 -6.13 3.38
C GLU A 51 -8.80 -6.69 4.35
N GLU A 52 -7.53 -6.79 3.95
CA GLU A 52 -6.46 -7.27 4.83
C GLU A 52 -6.29 -6.38 6.07
N VAL A 53 -6.44 -5.06 5.91
CA VAL A 53 -6.41 -4.11 7.03
C VAL A 53 -7.58 -4.33 7.99
N GLU A 54 -8.78 -4.62 7.48
CA GLU A 54 -9.95 -4.85 8.32
C GLU A 54 -9.84 -6.21 9.05
N VAL A 55 -9.44 -7.26 8.35
CA VAL A 55 -9.18 -8.58 8.95
C VAL A 55 -8.11 -8.49 10.04
N LEU A 56 -7.01 -7.77 9.79
CA LEU A 56 -5.97 -7.54 10.79
C LEU A 56 -6.50 -6.77 12.00
N ARG A 57 -7.33 -5.74 11.77
CA ARG A 57 -7.96 -4.97 12.85
C ARG A 57 -8.81 -5.87 13.74
N GLU A 58 -9.69 -6.68 13.14
CA GLU A 58 -10.54 -7.61 13.88
C GLU A 58 -9.71 -8.62 14.68
N MET A 59 -8.67 -9.19 14.06
CA MET A 59 -7.75 -10.12 14.72
C MET A 59 -7.06 -9.47 15.92
N VAL A 60 -6.53 -8.24 15.76
CA VAL A 60 -5.88 -7.50 16.86
C VAL A 60 -6.85 -7.21 18.00
N LEU A 61 -8.10 -6.85 17.71
CA LEU A 61 -9.13 -6.62 18.73
C LEU A 61 -9.45 -7.91 19.49
N ALA A 62 -9.64 -9.02 18.77
CA ALA A 62 -9.90 -10.32 19.38
C ALA A 62 -8.74 -10.77 20.28
N THR A 63 -7.49 -10.63 19.82
CA THR A 63 -6.30 -10.97 20.62
C THR A 63 -6.18 -10.11 21.87
N ARG A 64 -6.49 -8.81 21.80
CA ARG A 64 -6.49 -7.96 23.01
C ARG A 64 -7.53 -8.42 24.03
N ALA A 65 -8.75 -8.72 23.58
CA ALA A 65 -9.79 -9.22 24.46
C ALA A 65 -9.41 -10.57 25.11
N GLU A 66 -8.78 -11.46 24.34
CA GLU A 66 -8.29 -12.73 24.87
C GLU A 66 -7.15 -12.53 25.88
N ASN A 67 -6.21 -11.63 25.62
CA ASN A 67 -5.13 -11.30 26.54
C ASN A 67 -5.66 -10.78 27.87
N GLU A 68 -6.61 -9.84 27.87
CA GLU A 68 -7.22 -9.32 29.11
C GLU A 68 -7.90 -10.44 29.92
N ARG A 69 -8.57 -11.39 29.24
CA ARG A 69 -9.16 -12.56 29.88
C ARG A 69 -8.11 -13.47 30.49
N LEU A 70 -7.01 -13.71 29.79
CA LEU A 70 -5.90 -14.53 30.27
C LEU A 70 -5.19 -13.88 31.45
N GLU A 71 -4.91 -12.57 31.40
CA GLU A 71 -4.35 -11.80 32.51
C GLU A 71 -5.24 -11.87 33.75
N SER A 72 -6.56 -11.74 33.59
CA SER A 72 -7.52 -11.87 34.69
C SER A 72 -7.46 -13.26 35.34
N ARG A 73 -7.36 -14.32 34.51
CA ARG A 73 -7.22 -15.69 35.01
C ARG A 73 -5.88 -15.91 35.71
N LEU A 74 -4.80 -15.34 35.18
CA LEU A 74 -3.47 -15.40 35.80
C LEU A 74 -3.50 -14.77 37.19
N LYS A 75 -4.03 -13.56 37.34
CA LYS A 75 -4.14 -12.90 38.66
C LYS A 75 -4.88 -13.76 39.69
N VAL A 76 -6.02 -14.34 39.31
CA VAL A 76 -6.79 -15.23 40.20
C VAL A 76 -5.98 -16.48 40.59
N LEU A 77 -5.22 -17.05 39.66
CA LEU A 77 -4.37 -18.21 39.94
C LEU A 77 -3.18 -17.84 40.83
N GLU A 78 -2.54 -16.70 40.59
CA GLU A 78 -1.44 -16.16 41.39
C GLU A 78 -1.90 -15.88 42.83
N GLU A 79 -3.08 -15.28 43.02
CA GLU A 79 -3.68 -15.07 44.34
C GLU A 79 -3.97 -16.38 45.06
N LYS A 80 -4.53 -17.38 44.36
CA LYS A 80 -4.77 -18.71 44.94
C LYS A 80 -3.46 -19.40 45.34
N LEU A 81 -2.42 -19.26 44.53
CA LEU A 81 -1.10 -19.83 44.82
C LEU A 81 -0.43 -19.13 46.02
N ALA A 82 -0.57 -17.81 46.12
CA ALA A 82 -0.09 -17.05 47.28
C ALA A 82 -0.83 -17.48 48.57
N GLN A 83 -2.13 -17.76 48.47
CA GLN A 83 -2.95 -18.25 49.60
C GLN A 83 -2.64 -19.70 49.98
N SER A 84 -2.28 -20.57 49.03
CA SER A 84 -1.85 -21.94 49.32
C SER A 84 -0.38 -22.05 49.72
N GLY A 85 0.42 -21.02 49.45
CA GLY A 85 1.86 -20.95 49.70
C GLY A 85 2.29 -20.40 51.07
N GLY A 86 1.37 -20.06 51.99
CA GLY A 86 1.73 -19.62 53.34
C GLY A 86 0.74 -20.07 54.42
N PRO A 87 1.17 -20.45 55.66
CA PRO A 87 2.49 -20.81 56.17
C PRO A 87 2.57 -22.33 56.46
N ALA A 88 2.96 -23.13 55.47
CA ALA A 88 3.26 -24.56 55.68
C ALA A 88 4.78 -24.86 55.70
N GLY A 89 5.60 -23.83 55.91
CA GLY A 89 7.06 -23.93 56.06
C GLY A 89 7.57 -23.64 57.49
N SER A 90 6.69 -23.46 58.47
CA SER A 90 7.07 -23.06 59.84
C SER A 90 6.89 -24.14 60.92
N SER A 91 6.70 -25.41 60.58
CA SER A 91 6.55 -26.50 61.57
C SER A 91 7.64 -27.57 61.50
N ALA A 92 8.82 -27.25 60.98
CA ALA A 92 10.02 -28.08 61.10
C ALA A 92 11.09 -27.29 61.87
N SER A 93 10.88 -27.09 63.17
CA SER A 93 11.88 -26.70 64.16
C SER A 93 11.45 -27.22 65.53
#